data_AF-A0A8C5CMH0-F1
#
_entry.id   AF-A0A8C5CMH0-F1
#
_cell.length_a   1.000
_cell.length_b   1.000
_cell.length_c   1.000
_cell.angle_alpha   90.00
_cell.angle_beta   90.00
_cell.angle_gamma   90.00
#
_symmetry.space_group_name_H-M   'P 1'
#
loop_
_entity.id
_entity.type
_entity.pdbx_description
1 polymer ?
#
loop_
_entity_poly.entity_id
_entity_poly.type
_entity_poly.pdbx_seq_one_letter_code
_entity_poly.pdbx_strand_id
1 'polypeptide(L)'
;MKDVTEWSEQDVLRWLCEEGMQEYCDALGGADGTALLRLTEADFRSPPLKLVSSDGGRQLLERLETLRIAAHIAAAHRNGHLPNGHANGHLPNGVWKAEANGAPPPPPPRLNGVRHEMVHIPIPNASWGKTAVAFLYAVVCFVTTTVVISTRPPLPDKFFDLFDRVEWAFSICEINGMLLVGLWIVQWTFLKYRSIIGRRFFFIVGTLYLYRCVTMYITTLPVPGMHFKCSPKLMGNWEVQMRRIMKMIAGGGLSITGSHTMCGDYLYSGHTVMLTLTYLFIKEYSPKRLWWYHWICWTLSAVGIFCILLAHDHYTVDVVVAYFITTRLFWWYHTLANQQSLKETSQSNPFSRVWWYRLFQYFEENVNGIVPRNYQLPLSWRLSHWNRNVQYSKLEVH
;
A
#
# COMPACT_ATOMS: atom_id res chain seq x y z
N MET A 1 34.50 1.23 -7.98
CA MET A 1 34.57 2.52 -8.70
C MET A 1 35.67 3.33 -8.06
N LYS A 2 36.49 4.04 -8.86
CA LYS A 2 37.45 5.02 -8.33
C LYS A 2 36.70 6.12 -7.58
N ASP A 3 37.32 6.71 -6.56
CA ASP A 3 36.71 7.85 -5.87
C ASP A 3 36.43 8.96 -6.89
N VAL A 4 35.30 9.65 -6.74
CA VAL A 4 34.98 10.82 -7.55
C VAL A 4 36.05 11.91 -7.37
N THR A 5 36.69 11.98 -6.20
CA THR A 5 37.82 12.89 -5.95
C THR A 5 39.09 12.54 -6.76
N GLU A 6 39.18 11.33 -7.29
CA GLU A 6 40.30 10.82 -8.10
C GLU A 6 39.99 10.85 -9.62
N TRP A 7 38.84 11.38 -10.01
CA TRP A 7 38.44 11.39 -11.42
C TRP A 7 39.23 12.39 -12.23
N SER A 8 39.77 11.91 -13.34
CA SER A 8 40.35 12.75 -14.38
C SER A 8 39.25 13.46 -15.19
N GLU A 9 39.62 14.49 -15.94
CA GLU A 9 38.72 15.19 -16.87
C GLU A 9 38.00 14.20 -17.82
N GLN A 10 38.72 13.18 -18.31
CA GLN A 10 38.13 12.15 -19.18
C GLN A 10 37.09 11.28 -18.46
N ASP A 11 37.26 11.05 -17.15
CA ASP A 11 36.29 10.30 -16.35
C ASP A 11 35.03 11.13 -16.08
N VAL A 12 35.18 12.44 -15.88
CA VAL A 12 34.05 13.39 -15.77
C VAL A 12 33.25 13.46 -17.07
N LEU A 13 33.93 13.58 -18.23
CA LEU A 13 33.27 13.58 -19.53
C LEU A 13 32.55 12.27 -19.82
N ARG A 14 33.15 11.13 -19.46
CA ARG A 14 32.50 9.82 -19.58
C ARG A 14 31.24 9.74 -18.72
N TRP A 15 31.30 10.21 -17.47
CA TRP A 15 30.16 10.22 -16.56
C TRP A 15 29.01 11.12 -17.07
N LEU A 16 29.33 12.31 -17.57
CA LEU A 16 28.32 13.20 -18.19
C LEU A 16 27.61 12.51 -19.37
N CYS A 17 28.35 11.78 -20.21
CA CYS A 17 27.75 11.00 -21.30
C CYS A 17 26.86 9.84 -20.81
N GLU A 18 27.27 9.12 -19.76
CA GLU A 18 26.51 8.00 -19.18
C GLU A 18 25.20 8.47 -18.51
N GLU A 19 25.21 9.64 -17.87
CA GLU A 19 24.03 10.25 -17.25
C GLU A 19 23.15 11.05 -18.22
N GLY A 20 23.50 11.07 -19.51
CA GLY A 20 22.73 11.76 -20.56
C GLY A 20 22.89 13.29 -20.57
N MET A 21 23.96 13.81 -19.98
CA MET A 21 24.25 15.24 -19.78
C MET A 21 25.35 15.76 -20.74
N GLN A 22 25.30 15.34 -22.00
CA GLN A 22 26.33 15.64 -23.01
C GLN A 22 26.45 17.13 -23.33
N GLU A 23 25.38 17.90 -23.13
CA GLU A 23 25.34 19.36 -23.29
C GLU A 23 26.30 20.09 -22.36
N TYR A 24 26.65 19.50 -21.22
CA TYR A 24 27.61 20.07 -20.26
C TYR A 24 29.07 19.73 -20.58
N CYS A 25 29.34 18.86 -21.56
CA CYS A 25 30.71 18.45 -21.90
C CYS A 25 31.59 19.62 -22.34
N ASP A 26 31.05 20.55 -23.14
CA ASP A 26 31.80 21.73 -23.61
C ASP A 26 32.02 22.75 -22.48
N ALA A 27 31.03 22.93 -21.61
CA ALA A 27 31.11 23.87 -20.49
C ALA A 27 31.96 23.37 -19.32
N LEU A 28 32.12 22.05 -19.19
CA LEU A 28 32.91 21.37 -18.14
C LEU A 28 34.15 20.65 -18.70
N GLY A 29 34.57 20.95 -19.93
CA GLY A 29 35.68 20.32 -20.67
C GLY A 29 37.09 20.63 -20.13
N GLY A 30 37.23 20.69 -18.82
CA GLY A 30 38.46 20.91 -18.07
C GLY A 30 38.28 20.69 -16.56
N ALA A 31 37.11 20.22 -16.14
CA ALA A 31 36.80 19.98 -14.74
C ALA A 31 37.22 18.56 -14.33
N ASP A 32 38.03 18.47 -13.27
CA ASP A 32 38.26 17.20 -12.57
C ASP A 32 37.08 16.86 -11.65
N GLY A 33 37.08 15.66 -11.08
CA GLY A 33 35.97 15.25 -10.20
C GLY A 33 35.83 16.09 -8.93
N THR A 34 36.89 16.78 -8.48
CA THR A 34 36.80 17.70 -7.33
C THR A 34 36.13 19.02 -7.72
N ALA A 35 36.42 19.53 -8.91
CA ALA A 35 35.76 20.70 -9.49
C ALA A 35 34.28 20.41 -9.75
N LEU A 36 33.98 19.21 -10.27
CA LEU A 36 32.61 18.73 -10.47
C LEU A 36 31.82 18.70 -9.15
N LEU A 37 32.40 18.15 -8.09
CA LEU A 37 31.78 18.09 -6.76
C LEU A 37 31.62 19.45 -6.07
N ARG A 38 32.31 20.50 -6.52
CA ARG A 38 32.23 21.86 -5.96
C ARG A 38 31.17 22.74 -6.61
N LEU A 39 30.57 22.30 -7.72
CA LEU A 39 29.53 23.07 -8.42
C LEU A 39 28.32 23.33 -7.51
N THR A 40 27.91 24.59 -7.45
CA THR A 40 26.79 25.08 -6.66
C THR A 40 25.76 25.74 -7.58
N GLU A 41 24.57 26.03 -7.04
CA GLU A 41 23.53 26.75 -7.78
C GLU A 41 24.01 28.13 -8.28
N ALA A 42 24.99 28.75 -7.61
CA ALA A 42 25.55 30.02 -8.02
C ALA A 42 26.29 29.93 -9.37
N ASP A 43 26.95 28.81 -9.64
CA ASP A 43 27.78 28.63 -10.84
C ASP A 43 26.93 28.57 -12.12
N PHE A 44 25.66 28.17 -12.02
CA PHE A 44 24.69 28.16 -13.11
C PHE A 44 24.07 29.53 -13.40
N ARG A 45 24.39 30.56 -12.61
CA ARG A 45 23.90 31.94 -12.82
C ARG A 45 24.86 32.77 -13.69
N SER A 46 26.06 32.27 -13.95
CA SER A 46 27.09 32.87 -14.80
C SER A 46 27.48 31.96 -15.98
N PRO A 47 27.90 32.51 -17.13
CA PRO A 47 28.50 31.71 -18.19
C PRO A 47 29.81 31.05 -17.68
N PRO A 48 30.17 29.84 -18.16
CA PRO A 48 29.59 29.12 -19.29
C PRO A 48 28.31 28.33 -18.98
N LEU A 49 28.07 27.95 -17.72
CA LEU A 49 27.00 27.01 -17.34
C LEU A 49 25.57 27.55 -17.48
N LYS A 50 25.40 28.87 -17.38
CA LYS A 50 24.10 29.55 -17.60
C LYS A 50 23.51 29.29 -19.00
N LEU A 51 24.36 29.07 -20.00
CA LEU A 51 23.96 28.99 -21.40
C LEU A 51 23.65 27.55 -21.85
N VAL A 52 23.91 26.57 -20.99
CA VAL A 52 23.87 25.14 -21.36
C VAL A 52 22.45 24.58 -21.34
N SER A 53 21.65 24.92 -20.31
CA SER A 53 20.30 24.39 -20.19
C SER A 53 19.31 25.44 -19.67
N SER A 54 18.08 25.36 -20.18
CA SER A 54 16.94 26.19 -19.77
C SER A 54 16.42 25.90 -18.36
N ASP A 55 16.84 24.78 -17.75
CA ASP A 55 16.41 24.35 -16.40
C ASP A 55 17.23 24.98 -15.26
N GLY A 56 18.23 25.81 -15.57
CA GLY A 56 19.11 26.44 -14.59
C GLY A 56 20.04 25.46 -13.87
N GLY A 57 20.34 24.29 -14.48
CA GLY A 57 21.28 23.31 -13.93
C GLY A 57 20.70 22.38 -12.87
N ARG A 58 19.37 22.39 -12.68
CA ARG A 58 18.72 21.59 -11.63
C ARG A 58 18.95 20.09 -11.81
N GLN A 59 18.85 19.59 -13.04
CA GLN A 59 19.08 18.17 -13.29
C GLN A 59 20.53 17.75 -13.02
N LEU A 60 21.50 18.59 -13.38
CA LEU A 60 22.90 18.32 -13.08
C LEU A 60 23.17 18.37 -11.57
N LEU A 61 22.61 19.34 -10.85
CA LEU A 61 22.75 19.45 -9.39
C LEU A 61 22.19 18.24 -8.64
N GLU A 62 21.06 17.67 -9.08
CA GLU A 62 20.48 16.45 -8.49
C GLU A 62 21.40 15.23 -8.68
N ARG A 63 22.00 15.10 -9.86
CA ARG A 63 22.98 14.04 -10.15
C ARG A 63 24.28 14.23 -9.37
N LEU A 64 24.72 15.48 -9.18
CA LEU A 64 25.87 15.83 -8.34
C LEU A 64 25.64 15.53 -6.85
N GLU A 65 24.42 15.73 -6.35
CA GLU A 65 24.08 15.37 -4.97
C GLU A 65 24.18 13.85 -4.74
N THR A 66 23.74 13.06 -5.73
CA THR A 66 23.89 11.60 -5.73
C THR A 66 25.37 11.19 -5.72
N LEU A 67 26.21 11.84 -6.52
CA LEU A 67 27.66 11.63 -6.53
C LEU A 67 28.33 12.00 -5.20
N ARG A 68 27.94 13.13 -4.59
CA ARG A 68 28.48 13.57 -3.28
C ARG A 68 28.17 12.56 -2.19
N ILE A 69 26.96 12.02 -2.17
CA ILE A 69 26.56 10.97 -1.21
C ILE A 69 27.39 9.71 -1.43
N ALA A 70 27.57 9.28 -2.69
CA ALA A 70 28.41 8.13 -3.01
C ALA A 70 29.88 8.32 -2.61
N ALA A 71 30.44 9.51 -2.84
CA ALA A 71 31.80 9.86 -2.43
C ALA A 71 31.96 9.90 -0.89
N HIS A 72 30.95 10.42 -0.17
CA HIS A 72 30.95 10.45 1.29
C HIS A 72 30.89 9.04 1.89
N ILE A 73 30.07 8.15 1.32
CA ILE A 73 29.99 6.73 1.72
C ILE A 73 31.32 6.03 1.44
N ALA A 74 31.94 6.27 0.29
CA ALA A 74 33.25 5.69 -0.05
C ALA A 74 34.37 6.19 0.87
N ALA A 75 34.36 7.47 1.26
CA ALA A 75 35.30 8.06 2.21
C ALA A 75 35.09 7.51 3.64
N ALA A 76 33.84 7.35 4.08
CA ALA A 76 33.50 6.74 5.38
C ALA A 76 33.96 5.28 5.46
N HIS A 77 33.85 4.52 4.36
CA HIS A 77 34.37 3.16 4.26
C HIS A 77 35.91 3.10 4.27
N ARG A 78 36.61 4.11 3.71
CA ARG A 78 38.08 4.22 3.80
C ARG A 78 38.58 4.56 5.20
N ASN A 79 37.82 5.39 5.94
CA ASN A 79 38.20 5.84 7.29
C ASN A 79 37.74 4.88 8.41
N GLY A 80 37.00 3.82 8.10
CA GLY A 80 36.44 2.86 9.06
C GLY A 80 37.41 1.80 9.62
N HIS A 81 38.72 1.87 9.34
CA HIS A 81 39.74 0.97 9.90
C HIS A 81 40.51 1.62 11.07
N LEU A 82 39.88 1.71 12.25
CA LEU A 82 40.38 1.44 13.64
C LEU A 82 39.51 2.17 14.72
N PRO A 83 39.44 1.65 15.97
CA PRO A 83 38.23 1.66 16.80
C PRO A 83 38.29 2.49 18.10
N ASN A 84 37.09 2.82 18.60
CA ASN A 84 36.70 3.26 19.96
C ASN A 84 37.33 4.57 20.50
N GLY A 85 36.66 5.45 21.22
CA GLY A 85 35.34 5.44 21.86
C GLY A 85 35.35 6.48 22.99
N HIS A 86 34.23 7.20 23.12
CA HIS A 86 33.79 8.04 24.25
C HIS A 86 34.21 9.53 24.36
N ALA A 87 33.16 10.36 24.17
CA ALA A 87 32.65 11.39 25.07
C ALA A 87 33.23 12.81 25.04
N ASN A 88 32.31 13.75 24.76
CA ASN A 88 32.16 15.13 25.23
C ASN A 88 33.39 16.06 25.34
N GLY A 89 33.23 17.26 24.76
CA GLY A 89 33.78 18.48 25.34
C GLY A 89 34.65 19.29 24.39
N HIS A 90 34.13 20.44 24.00
CA HIS A 90 34.90 21.58 23.49
C HIS A 90 35.99 21.99 24.50
N LEU A 91 37.27 22.01 24.08
CA LEU A 91 38.22 23.15 24.11
C LEU A 91 39.69 22.66 23.89
N PRO A 92 40.60 23.49 23.33
CA PRO A 92 41.73 23.00 22.53
C PRO A 92 43.14 23.08 23.17
N ASN A 93 44.03 22.33 22.51
CA ASN A 93 45.49 22.46 22.37
C ASN A 93 46.43 22.09 23.54
N GLY A 94 47.15 20.99 23.32
CA GLY A 94 48.43 20.65 23.94
C GLY A 94 49.20 19.66 23.05
N VAL A 95 50.41 20.04 22.66
CA VAL A 95 51.39 19.35 21.80
C VAL A 95 51.87 18.03 22.44
N TRP A 96 52.36 17.05 21.65
CA TRP A 96 53.64 16.30 21.79
C TRP A 96 53.63 14.90 21.13
N LYS A 97 54.52 14.79 20.13
CA LYS A 97 55.43 13.71 19.68
C LYS A 97 55.04 12.22 19.64
N ALA A 98 55.47 11.62 18.53
CA ALA A 98 55.43 10.22 18.13
C ALA A 98 56.56 9.37 18.74
N GLU A 99 56.32 8.06 18.86
CA GLU A 99 57.38 7.04 18.78
C GLU A 99 56.80 5.68 18.35
N ALA A 100 57.56 4.98 17.50
CA ALA A 100 57.24 3.73 16.82
C ALA A 100 57.66 2.50 17.63
N ASN A 101 57.12 1.31 17.30
CA ASN A 101 57.87 0.05 17.11
C ASN A 101 56.91 -1.13 16.78
N GLY A 102 57.35 -2.03 15.89
CA GLY A 102 56.49 -3.01 15.20
C GLY A 102 56.55 -4.46 15.71
N ALA A 103 55.57 -5.26 15.25
CA ALA A 103 55.53 -6.72 15.20
C ALA A 103 54.41 -7.18 14.21
N PRO A 104 54.50 -8.38 13.58
CA PRO A 104 53.68 -8.75 12.40
C PRO A 104 52.32 -9.39 12.77
N PRO A 105 51.32 -9.41 11.85
CA PRO A 105 49.95 -9.82 12.18
C PRO A 105 49.64 -11.32 11.95
N PRO A 106 48.64 -11.92 12.65
CA PRO A 106 48.08 -13.25 12.37
C PRO A 106 46.97 -13.21 11.29
N PRO A 107 46.52 -14.36 10.73
CA PRO A 107 45.77 -14.42 9.46
C PRO A 107 44.30 -13.99 9.59
N PRO A 108 43.63 -13.61 8.47
CA PRO A 108 42.31 -12.95 8.53
C PRO A 108 41.16 -13.95 8.79
N PRO A 109 40.10 -13.57 9.55
CA PRO A 109 38.88 -14.35 9.66
C PRO A 109 37.92 -14.11 8.49
N ARG A 110 37.16 -15.15 8.17
CA ARG A 110 36.21 -15.30 7.06
C ARG A 110 35.05 -14.29 7.10
N LEU A 111 34.71 -13.75 5.92
CA LEU A 111 33.61 -12.83 5.66
C LEU A 111 32.25 -13.51 5.88
N ASN A 112 31.46 -13.05 6.86
CA ASN A 112 30.05 -13.39 7.00
C ASN A 112 29.18 -12.13 6.85
N GLY A 113 28.38 -12.11 5.78
CA GLY A 113 27.00 -11.61 5.77
C GLY A 113 26.78 -10.09 5.84
N VAL A 114 26.44 -9.50 4.69
CA VAL A 114 25.76 -8.20 4.61
C VAL A 114 24.44 -8.28 5.39
N ARG A 115 24.32 -7.48 6.45
CA ARG A 115 23.12 -7.36 7.28
C ARG A 115 22.15 -6.35 6.63
N HIS A 116 20.96 -6.80 6.25
CA HIS A 116 19.84 -5.90 5.92
C HIS A 116 19.51 -5.04 7.15
N GLU A 117 19.75 -3.73 7.08
CA GLU A 117 19.21 -2.80 8.06
C GLU A 117 17.69 -2.74 7.94
N MET A 118 17.00 -3.09 9.03
CA MET A 118 15.56 -2.98 9.15
C MET A 118 15.19 -1.55 9.52
N VAL A 119 14.50 -0.85 8.63
CA VAL A 119 13.88 0.46 8.91
C VAL A 119 12.96 0.32 10.13
N HIS A 120 13.29 1.04 11.20
CA HIS A 120 12.54 1.01 12.44
C HIS A 120 11.34 1.96 12.34
N ILE A 121 10.20 1.45 11.86
CA ILE A 121 8.93 2.18 11.96
C ILE A 121 8.52 2.16 13.44
N PRO A 122 8.42 3.31 14.13
CA PRO A 122 7.92 3.36 15.50
C PRO A 122 6.51 2.78 15.48
N ILE A 123 6.27 1.72 16.26
CA ILE A 123 4.93 1.13 16.38
C ILE A 123 4.11 2.14 17.19
N PRO A 124 3.16 2.87 16.59
CA PRO A 124 2.32 3.78 17.34
C PRO A 124 1.47 2.93 18.29
N ASN A 125 1.24 3.40 19.52
CA ASN A 125 0.27 2.76 20.42
C ASN A 125 -1.03 2.54 19.66
N ALA A 126 -1.52 1.30 19.64
CA ALA A 126 -2.63 0.88 18.77
C ALA A 126 -3.91 1.67 19.12
N SER A 127 -4.15 2.77 18.42
CA SER A 127 -5.34 3.61 18.59
C SER A 127 -6.50 3.01 17.78
N TRP A 128 -7.28 2.15 18.42
CA TRP A 128 -8.45 1.53 17.80
C TRP A 128 -9.54 2.54 17.41
N GLY A 129 -9.54 3.75 18.01
CA GLY A 129 -10.51 4.80 17.71
C GLY A 129 -10.58 5.18 16.22
N LYS A 130 -9.42 5.32 15.55
CA LYS A 130 -9.40 5.59 14.09
C LYS A 130 -9.99 4.42 13.28
N THR A 131 -9.76 3.18 13.72
CA THR A 131 -10.35 1.99 13.05
C THR A 131 -11.87 1.94 13.25
N ALA A 132 -12.36 2.29 14.44
CA ALA A 132 -13.79 2.35 14.75
C ALA A 132 -14.53 3.40 13.91
N VAL A 133 -13.93 4.57 13.67
CA VAL A 133 -14.50 5.61 12.79
C VAL A 133 -14.61 5.10 11.34
N ALA A 134 -13.56 4.45 10.81
CA ALA A 134 -13.60 3.88 9.47
C ALA A 134 -14.67 2.77 9.34
N PHE A 135 -14.82 1.94 10.37
CA PHE A 135 -15.85 0.92 10.45
C PHE A 135 -17.26 1.54 10.47
N LEU A 136 -17.50 2.56 11.31
CA LEU A 136 -18.79 3.25 11.37
C LEU A 136 -19.16 3.88 10.02
N TYR A 137 -18.21 4.51 9.35
CA TYR A 137 -18.39 5.05 8.01
C TYR A 137 -18.81 3.97 7.00
N ALA A 138 -18.15 2.81 7.01
CA ALA A 138 -18.50 1.68 6.15
C ALA A 138 -19.91 1.15 6.44
N VAL A 139 -20.30 1.04 7.72
CA VAL A 139 -21.65 0.62 8.12
C VAL A 139 -22.71 1.63 7.66
N VAL A 140 -22.49 2.94 7.85
CA VAL A 140 -23.42 3.97 7.38
C VAL A 140 -23.62 3.89 5.86
N CYS A 141 -22.52 3.75 5.10
CA CYS A 141 -22.60 3.59 3.64
C CYS A 141 -23.39 2.32 3.26
N PHE A 142 -23.13 1.20 3.94
CA PHE A 142 -23.87 -0.04 3.73
C PHE A 142 -25.38 0.15 3.98
N VAL A 143 -25.76 0.82 5.08
CA VAL A 143 -27.18 1.08 5.39
C VAL A 143 -27.83 1.98 4.32
N THR A 144 -27.16 3.05 3.90
CA THR A 144 -27.69 3.97 2.88
C THR A 144 -27.94 3.28 1.53
N THR A 145 -27.12 2.30 1.12
CA THR A 145 -27.39 1.52 -0.12
C THR A 145 -28.74 0.81 -0.09
N THR A 146 -29.23 0.42 1.08
CA THR A 146 -30.51 -0.30 1.26
C THR A 146 -31.75 0.54 0.93
N VAL A 147 -31.63 1.87 1.01
CA VAL A 147 -32.79 2.77 1.11
C VAL A 147 -33.32 3.23 -0.25
N VAL A 148 -32.63 2.93 -1.36
CA VAL A 148 -32.97 3.47 -2.69
C VAL A 148 -33.40 2.37 -3.65
N ILE A 149 -34.67 2.35 -4.04
CA ILE A 149 -35.24 1.37 -4.98
C ILE A 149 -36.24 2.03 -5.95
N SER A 150 -36.15 1.74 -7.26
CA SER A 150 -37.16 2.04 -8.27
C SER A 150 -37.27 0.93 -9.33
N THR A 151 -38.44 0.76 -9.95
CA THR A 151 -38.78 -0.36 -10.86
C THR A 151 -39.06 0.15 -12.28
N ARG A 152 -38.39 -0.44 -13.29
CA ARG A 152 -38.51 -0.17 -14.75
C ARG A 152 -38.31 -1.50 -15.53
N PRO A 153 -38.55 -1.58 -16.86
CA PRO A 153 -38.32 -2.81 -17.66
C PRO A 153 -36.83 -3.06 -18.01
N PRO A 154 -36.36 -4.32 -18.17
CA PRO A 154 -34.94 -4.68 -18.33
C PRO A 154 -34.28 -4.11 -19.59
N LEU A 155 -32.98 -3.81 -19.52
CA LEU A 155 -32.18 -3.37 -20.66
C LEU A 155 -31.52 -4.57 -21.38
N PRO A 156 -31.23 -4.46 -22.69
CA PRO A 156 -30.50 -5.50 -23.42
C PRO A 156 -29.02 -5.57 -22.97
N ASP A 157 -28.49 -6.78 -22.75
CA ASP A 157 -27.09 -7.05 -22.36
C ASP A 157 -26.49 -8.15 -23.23
N LYS A 158 -25.29 -7.91 -23.78
CA LYS A 158 -24.62 -8.83 -24.71
C LYS A 158 -24.21 -10.16 -24.09
N PHE A 159 -23.96 -10.21 -22.78
CA PHE A 159 -23.61 -11.46 -22.12
C PHE A 159 -24.84 -12.38 -22.01
N PHE A 160 -26.02 -11.81 -21.76
CA PHE A 160 -27.27 -12.56 -21.65
C PHE A 160 -27.74 -13.11 -23.00
N ASP A 161 -27.30 -12.51 -24.11
CA ASP A 161 -27.52 -13.05 -25.47
C ASP A 161 -26.64 -14.30 -25.75
N LEU A 162 -25.54 -14.48 -25.02
CA LEU A 162 -24.54 -15.52 -25.28
C LEU A 162 -24.67 -16.72 -24.33
N PHE A 163 -25.06 -16.50 -23.08
CA PHE A 163 -25.19 -17.53 -22.06
C PHE A 163 -26.61 -17.58 -21.50
N ASP A 164 -27.12 -18.80 -21.33
CA ASP A 164 -28.38 -19.01 -20.62
C ASP A 164 -28.17 -18.92 -19.10
N ARG A 165 -29.23 -18.49 -18.41
CA ARG A 165 -29.23 -18.30 -16.96
C ARG A 165 -29.02 -19.62 -16.23
N VAL A 166 -28.12 -19.61 -15.24
CA VAL A 166 -27.87 -20.74 -14.33
C VAL A 166 -28.22 -20.34 -12.89
N GLU A 167 -29.27 -20.96 -12.34
CA GLU A 167 -29.86 -20.53 -11.06
C GLU A 167 -28.96 -20.78 -9.84
N TRP A 168 -28.17 -21.86 -9.84
CA TRP A 168 -27.24 -22.17 -8.75
C TRP A 168 -25.96 -21.33 -8.79
N ALA A 169 -25.69 -20.63 -9.89
CA ALA A 169 -24.44 -19.89 -10.06
C ALA A 169 -24.31 -18.78 -9.00
N PHE A 170 -25.40 -18.09 -8.66
CA PHE A 170 -25.38 -17.04 -7.67
C PHE A 170 -24.97 -17.55 -6.28
N SER A 171 -25.54 -18.69 -5.85
CA SER A 171 -25.17 -19.31 -4.57
C SER A 171 -23.68 -19.69 -4.51
N ILE A 172 -23.11 -20.17 -5.62
CA ILE A 172 -21.66 -20.45 -5.69
C ILE A 172 -20.83 -19.17 -5.58
N CYS A 173 -21.27 -18.08 -6.22
CA CYS A 173 -20.63 -16.78 -6.04
C CYS A 173 -20.61 -16.36 -4.55
N GLU A 174 -21.73 -16.48 -3.85
CA GLU A 174 -21.80 -16.10 -2.43
C GLU A 174 -20.90 -16.96 -1.55
N ILE A 175 -20.88 -18.28 -1.77
CA ILE A 175 -19.99 -19.21 -1.06
C ILE A 175 -18.52 -18.84 -1.32
N ASN A 176 -18.15 -18.57 -2.57
CA ASN A 176 -16.78 -18.15 -2.93
C ASN A 176 -16.43 -16.81 -2.27
N GLY A 177 -17.37 -15.86 -2.22
CA GLY A 177 -17.21 -14.57 -1.55
C GLY A 177 -16.99 -14.72 -0.05
N MET A 178 -17.82 -15.52 0.62
CA MET A 178 -17.68 -15.83 2.04
C MET A 178 -16.35 -16.50 2.35
N LEU A 179 -15.94 -17.49 1.54
CA LEU A 179 -14.64 -18.15 1.68
C LEU A 179 -13.49 -17.16 1.53
N LEU A 180 -13.52 -16.31 0.49
CA LEU A 180 -12.47 -15.34 0.22
C LEU A 180 -12.36 -14.29 1.33
N VAL A 181 -13.49 -13.77 1.84
CA VAL A 181 -13.52 -12.85 2.99
C VAL A 181 -13.04 -13.54 4.25
N GLY A 182 -13.41 -14.81 4.47
CA GLY A 182 -12.92 -15.62 5.58
C GLY A 182 -11.39 -15.76 5.56
N LEU A 183 -10.81 -16.11 4.40
CA LEU A 183 -9.36 -16.19 4.20
C LEU A 183 -8.66 -14.85 4.49
N TRP A 184 -9.26 -13.74 4.03
CA TRP A 184 -8.77 -12.40 4.32
C TRP A 184 -8.78 -12.08 5.81
N ILE A 185 -9.87 -12.36 6.53
CA ILE A 185 -9.97 -12.12 7.97
C ILE A 185 -8.91 -12.93 8.72
N VAL A 186 -8.75 -14.21 8.37
CA VAL A 186 -7.71 -15.07 8.94
C VAL A 186 -6.34 -14.42 8.71
N GLN A 187 -5.98 -14.10 7.47
CA GLN A 187 -4.72 -13.43 7.14
C GLN A 187 -4.53 -12.12 7.92
N TRP A 188 -5.58 -11.31 8.03
CA TRP A 188 -5.56 -10.02 8.73
C TRP A 188 -5.25 -10.16 10.22
N THR A 189 -5.75 -11.20 10.89
CA THR A 189 -5.43 -11.46 12.31
C THR A 189 -3.96 -11.79 12.55
N PHE A 190 -3.27 -12.39 11.57
CA PHE A 190 -1.84 -12.71 11.65
C PHE A 190 -0.92 -11.52 11.29
N LEU A 191 -1.44 -10.38 10.84
CA LEU A 191 -0.60 -9.24 10.48
C LEU A 191 -0.19 -8.43 11.71
N LYS A 192 1.12 -8.14 11.83
CA LYS A 192 1.66 -7.34 12.94
C LYS A 192 1.03 -5.94 13.00
N TYR A 193 0.79 -5.33 11.83
CA TYR A 193 0.22 -3.98 11.70
C TYR A 193 -1.30 -3.99 11.45
N ARG A 194 -2.03 -4.92 12.08
CA ARG A 194 -3.48 -5.14 11.90
C ARG A 194 -4.34 -3.88 11.89
N SER A 195 -4.11 -2.92 12.80
CA SER A 195 -4.93 -1.70 12.88
C SER A 195 -4.71 -0.77 11.68
N ILE A 196 -3.47 -0.64 11.22
CA ILE A 196 -3.13 0.17 10.03
C ILE A 196 -3.75 -0.46 8.77
N ILE A 197 -3.68 -1.78 8.64
CA ILE A 197 -4.22 -2.46 7.45
C ILE A 197 -5.75 -2.46 7.48
N GLY A 198 -6.34 -2.64 8.67
CA GLY A 198 -7.79 -2.60 8.87
C GLY A 198 -8.41 -1.25 8.52
N ARG A 199 -7.84 -0.13 8.99
CA ARG A 199 -8.34 1.22 8.63
C ARG A 199 -8.28 1.48 7.12
N ARG A 200 -7.24 0.98 6.42
CA ARG A 200 -7.11 1.10 4.96
C ARG A 200 -8.22 0.30 4.25
N PHE A 201 -8.44 -0.94 4.69
CA PHE A 201 -9.50 -1.80 4.17
C PHE A 201 -10.89 -1.17 4.34
N PHE A 202 -11.25 -0.77 5.56
CA PHE A 202 -12.56 -0.17 5.83
C PHE A 202 -12.78 1.16 5.14
N PHE A 203 -11.75 1.99 4.99
CA PHE A 203 -11.86 3.25 4.26
C PHE A 203 -12.15 3.04 2.76
N ILE A 204 -11.44 2.10 2.13
CA ILE A 204 -11.64 1.79 0.70
C ILE A 204 -13.01 1.15 0.50
N VAL A 205 -13.39 0.16 1.34
CA VAL A 205 -14.74 -0.42 1.33
C VAL A 205 -15.79 0.68 1.45
N GLY A 206 -15.73 1.50 2.49
CA GLY A 206 -16.71 2.56 2.72
C GLY A 206 -16.83 3.53 1.54
N THR A 207 -15.71 3.90 0.92
CA THR A 207 -15.70 4.80 -0.23
C THR A 207 -16.36 4.18 -1.46
N LEU A 208 -16.11 2.89 -1.74
CA LEU A 208 -16.73 2.16 -2.85
C LEU A 208 -18.24 2.01 -2.64
N TYR A 209 -18.66 1.69 -1.41
CA TYR A 209 -20.08 1.61 -1.07
C TYR A 209 -20.77 2.98 -1.06
N LEU A 210 -20.05 4.07 -0.73
CA LEU A 210 -20.59 5.42 -0.90
C LEU A 210 -20.83 5.75 -2.37
N TYR A 211 -19.90 5.43 -3.27
CA TYR A 211 -20.12 5.60 -4.70
C TYR A 211 -21.32 4.79 -5.18
N ARG A 212 -21.47 3.55 -4.69
CA ARG A 212 -22.66 2.74 -4.93
C ARG A 212 -23.95 3.44 -4.50
N CYS A 213 -24.03 3.98 -3.28
CA CYS A 213 -25.17 4.76 -2.80
C CYS A 213 -25.55 5.91 -3.74
N VAL A 214 -24.55 6.71 -4.11
CA VAL A 214 -24.76 7.88 -4.98
C VAL A 214 -25.27 7.44 -6.35
N THR A 215 -24.68 6.40 -6.92
CA THR A 215 -25.06 5.91 -8.25
C THR A 215 -26.47 5.31 -8.28
N MET A 216 -26.87 4.57 -7.24
CA MET A 216 -28.25 4.08 -7.11
C MET A 216 -29.25 5.21 -6.87
N TYR A 217 -28.89 6.21 -6.06
CA TYR A 217 -29.72 7.39 -5.82
C TYR A 217 -30.00 8.15 -7.11
N ILE A 218 -28.98 8.35 -7.93
CA ILE A 218 -29.10 9.06 -9.21
C ILE A 218 -29.82 8.20 -10.25
N THR A 219 -29.51 6.89 -10.32
CA THR A 219 -30.03 6.00 -11.35
C THR A 219 -30.30 4.62 -10.80
N THR A 220 -31.57 4.23 -10.84
CA THR A 220 -32.02 2.88 -10.49
C THR A 220 -32.21 2.09 -11.78
N LEU A 221 -31.36 1.09 -11.99
CA LEU A 221 -31.50 0.18 -13.12
C LEU A 221 -32.57 -0.89 -12.84
N PRO A 222 -33.31 -1.29 -13.88
CA PRO A 222 -34.32 -2.32 -13.80
C PRO A 222 -33.70 -3.69 -13.61
N VAL A 223 -34.43 -4.58 -12.94
CA VAL A 223 -34.01 -5.96 -12.68
C VAL A 223 -33.68 -6.66 -14.01
N PRO A 224 -32.50 -7.29 -14.17
CA PRO A 224 -32.12 -7.99 -15.39
C PRO A 224 -32.98 -9.24 -15.69
N GLY A 225 -33.59 -9.87 -14.68
CA GLY A 225 -34.43 -11.06 -14.84
C GLY A 225 -35.83 -10.99 -14.19
N MET A 226 -36.81 -11.63 -14.82
CA MET A 226 -38.21 -11.66 -14.35
C MET A 226 -38.45 -12.63 -13.17
N HIS A 227 -37.40 -13.29 -12.65
CA HIS A 227 -37.48 -14.31 -11.61
C HIS A 227 -37.55 -13.77 -10.18
N PHE A 228 -37.30 -12.48 -9.97
CA PHE A 228 -37.33 -11.88 -8.64
C PHE A 228 -38.75 -11.53 -8.19
N LYS A 229 -39.24 -12.21 -7.15
CA LYS A 229 -40.42 -11.76 -6.39
C LYS A 229 -40.01 -10.61 -5.47
N CYS A 230 -40.01 -9.40 -6.03
CA CYS A 230 -39.69 -8.18 -5.31
C CYS A 230 -40.70 -7.93 -4.17
N SER A 231 -40.21 -7.63 -2.96
CA SER A 231 -41.09 -7.14 -1.90
C SER A 231 -41.63 -5.76 -2.28
N PRO A 232 -42.92 -5.48 -2.04
CA PRO A 232 -43.49 -4.17 -2.35
C PRO A 232 -42.79 -3.07 -1.54
N LYS A 233 -42.66 -1.89 -2.18
CA LYS A 233 -42.17 -0.67 -1.53
C LYS A 233 -43.05 -0.37 -0.32
N LEU A 234 -42.44 -0.36 0.87
CA LEU A 234 -43.14 -0.01 2.10
C LEU A 234 -43.08 1.50 2.28
N MET A 235 -44.21 2.19 2.16
CA MET A 235 -44.32 3.63 2.44
C MET A 235 -45.02 3.80 3.80
N GLY A 236 -44.43 4.57 4.72
CA GLY A 236 -45.10 5.04 5.95
C GLY A 236 -44.96 4.19 7.23
N ASN A 237 -44.39 2.97 7.18
CA ASN A 237 -44.22 2.11 8.37
C ASN A 237 -42.75 1.98 8.78
N TRP A 238 -42.26 2.95 9.58
CA TRP A 238 -40.85 3.03 10.02
C TRP A 238 -40.36 1.77 10.74
N GLU A 239 -41.22 1.14 11.56
CA GLU A 239 -40.84 -0.07 12.30
C GLU A 239 -40.56 -1.26 11.39
N VAL A 240 -41.36 -1.45 10.35
CA VAL A 240 -41.20 -2.58 9.42
C VAL A 240 -40.03 -2.30 8.46
N GLN A 241 -39.83 -1.04 8.09
CA GLN A 241 -38.66 -0.61 7.34
C GLN A 241 -37.36 -0.84 8.13
N MET A 242 -37.32 -0.48 9.42
CA MET A 242 -36.19 -0.72 10.29
C MET A 242 -35.93 -2.22 10.52
N ARG A 243 -36.97 -3.03 10.71
CA ARG A 243 -36.81 -4.50 10.81
C ARG A 243 -36.22 -5.10 9.53
N ARG A 244 -36.60 -4.61 8.34
CA ARG A 244 -36.02 -5.04 7.06
C ARG A 244 -34.54 -4.64 6.95
N ILE A 245 -34.21 -3.41 7.31
CA ILE A 245 -32.82 -2.91 7.31
C ILE A 245 -31.97 -3.74 8.29
N MET A 246 -32.44 -3.95 9.51
CA MET A 246 -31.73 -4.76 10.52
C MET A 246 -31.54 -6.21 10.09
N LYS A 247 -32.55 -6.83 9.46
CA LYS A 247 -32.43 -8.18 8.90
C LYS A 247 -31.40 -8.23 7.77
N MET A 248 -31.32 -7.19 6.94
CA MET A 248 -30.34 -7.12 5.86
C MET A 248 -28.91 -6.91 6.37
N ILE A 249 -28.73 -6.05 7.38
CA ILE A 249 -27.45 -5.86 8.08
C ILE A 249 -27.02 -7.17 8.76
N ALA A 250 -27.93 -7.83 9.47
CA ALA A 250 -27.64 -9.10 10.14
C ALA A 250 -27.29 -10.23 9.15
N GLY A 251 -27.89 -10.22 7.96
CA GLY A 251 -27.56 -11.14 6.86
C GLY A 251 -26.33 -10.74 6.03
N GLY A 252 -25.68 -9.61 6.34
CA GLY A 252 -24.51 -9.12 5.61
C GLY A 252 -24.76 -8.78 4.14
N GLY A 253 -26.03 -8.62 3.73
CA GLY A 253 -26.42 -8.36 2.34
C GLY A 253 -26.38 -9.59 1.41
N LEU A 254 -26.23 -10.81 1.95
CA LEU A 254 -26.26 -12.06 1.18
C LEU A 254 -27.69 -12.54 0.89
N SER A 255 -27.87 -13.28 -0.19
CA SER A 255 -29.11 -13.88 -0.66
C SER A 255 -29.37 -15.23 0.00
N ILE A 256 -28.31 -16.01 0.28
CA ILE A 256 -28.39 -17.29 0.98
C ILE A 256 -29.03 -17.21 2.38
N THR A 257 -28.99 -16.04 3.03
CA THR A 257 -29.65 -15.77 4.33
C THR A 257 -31.14 -15.38 4.19
N GLY A 258 -31.71 -15.43 2.99
CA GLY A 258 -33.12 -15.12 2.73
C GLY A 258 -33.47 -13.63 2.86
N SER A 259 -32.49 -12.75 2.66
CA SER A 259 -32.64 -11.28 2.71
C SER A 259 -32.79 -10.60 1.34
N HIS A 260 -32.55 -11.29 0.24
CA HIS A 260 -32.64 -10.73 -1.13
C HIS A 260 -34.07 -10.72 -1.67
N THR A 261 -34.93 -9.93 -1.06
CA THR A 261 -36.25 -9.59 -1.63
C THR A 261 -36.34 -8.11 -2.03
N MET A 262 -35.20 -7.42 -2.07
CA MET A 262 -35.09 -5.99 -2.38
C MET A 262 -34.56 -5.83 -3.81
N CYS A 263 -35.47 -5.51 -4.75
CA CYS A 263 -35.12 -5.27 -6.15
C CYS A 263 -34.72 -3.81 -6.33
N GLY A 264 -33.59 -3.51 -6.96
CA GLY A 264 -33.15 -2.12 -7.23
C GLY A 264 -31.63 -1.93 -7.16
N ASP A 265 -30.90 -2.96 -6.73
CA ASP A 265 -29.45 -3.00 -6.60
C ASP A 265 -28.76 -3.51 -7.89
N TYR A 266 -29.05 -2.88 -9.02
CA TYR A 266 -28.56 -3.34 -10.35
C TYR A 266 -27.68 -2.32 -11.06
N LEU A 267 -27.10 -1.38 -10.32
CA LEU A 267 -26.05 -0.52 -10.85
C LEU A 267 -24.92 -0.51 -9.82
N TYR A 268 -23.71 -0.85 -10.27
CA TYR A 268 -22.52 -1.02 -9.42
C TYR A 268 -22.61 -2.22 -8.45
N SER A 269 -22.16 -3.40 -8.89
CA SER A 269 -22.28 -4.68 -8.14
C SER A 269 -21.40 -4.75 -6.89
N GLY A 270 -22.02 -4.82 -5.70
CA GLY A 270 -21.32 -4.94 -4.42
C GLY A 270 -20.58 -6.26 -4.23
N HIS A 271 -21.12 -7.37 -4.76
CA HIS A 271 -20.45 -8.68 -4.74
C HIS A 271 -19.13 -8.64 -5.53
N THR A 272 -19.17 -8.02 -6.73
CA THR A 272 -17.97 -7.80 -7.54
C THR A 272 -16.95 -6.94 -6.79
N VAL A 273 -17.40 -5.85 -6.16
CA VAL A 273 -16.54 -4.98 -5.33
C VAL A 273 -15.85 -5.79 -4.22
N MET A 274 -16.61 -6.57 -3.45
CA MET A 274 -16.04 -7.33 -2.33
C MET A 274 -15.11 -8.46 -2.79
N LEU A 275 -15.47 -9.21 -3.85
CA LEU A 275 -14.62 -10.27 -4.41
C LEU A 275 -13.29 -9.72 -4.93
N THR A 276 -13.34 -8.60 -5.66
CA THR A 276 -12.15 -7.97 -6.25
C THR A 276 -11.28 -7.31 -5.18
N LEU A 277 -11.88 -6.52 -4.29
CA LEU A 277 -11.14 -5.81 -3.25
C LEU A 277 -10.47 -6.77 -2.25
N THR A 278 -11.20 -7.78 -1.79
CA THR A 278 -10.67 -8.79 -0.86
C THR A 278 -9.47 -9.51 -1.47
N TYR A 279 -9.55 -9.90 -2.74
CA TYR A 279 -8.42 -10.49 -3.45
C TYR A 279 -7.20 -9.55 -3.54
N LEU A 280 -7.42 -8.28 -3.90
CA LEU A 280 -6.33 -7.29 -3.98
C LEU A 280 -5.63 -7.08 -2.63
N PHE A 281 -6.39 -7.00 -1.55
CA PHE A 281 -5.85 -6.90 -0.19
C PHE A 281 -5.10 -8.15 0.24
N ILE A 282 -5.65 -9.35 -0.04
CA ILE A 282 -4.96 -10.62 0.18
C ILE A 282 -3.61 -10.60 -0.52
N LYS A 283 -3.58 -10.26 -1.81
CA LYS A 283 -2.36 -10.24 -2.63
C LYS A 283 -1.33 -9.22 -2.14
N GLU A 284 -1.76 -8.01 -1.79
CA GLU A 284 -0.87 -6.93 -1.37
C GLU A 284 -0.22 -7.23 -0.01
N TYR A 285 -1.00 -7.71 0.95
CA TYR A 285 -0.53 -7.98 2.31
C TYR A 285 -0.21 -9.45 2.55
N SER A 286 0.18 -10.20 1.51
CA SER A 286 0.65 -11.60 1.58
C SER A 286 2.09 -11.73 1.05
N PRO A 287 2.95 -12.63 1.60
CA PRO A 287 4.31 -12.80 1.13
C PRO A 287 4.31 -13.40 -0.27
N LYS A 288 5.21 -12.90 -1.13
CA LYS A 288 5.34 -13.37 -2.53
C LYS A 288 5.68 -14.86 -2.66
N ARG A 289 6.21 -15.48 -1.59
CA ARG A 289 6.50 -16.92 -1.52
C ARG A 289 5.24 -17.80 -1.59
N LEU A 290 4.08 -17.28 -1.15
CA LEU A 290 2.80 -17.99 -1.17
C LEU A 290 2.05 -17.79 -2.49
N TRP A 291 2.75 -17.97 -3.61
CA TRP A 291 2.18 -17.77 -4.95
C TRP A 291 0.97 -18.68 -5.24
N TRP A 292 0.98 -19.93 -4.77
CA TRP A 292 -0.14 -20.86 -4.90
C TRP A 292 -1.41 -20.35 -4.20
N TYR A 293 -1.27 -19.73 -3.03
CA TYR A 293 -2.38 -19.13 -2.30
C TYR A 293 -2.96 -17.93 -3.08
N HIS A 294 -2.12 -17.12 -3.71
CA HIS A 294 -2.60 -16.03 -4.57
C HIS A 294 -3.36 -16.53 -5.78
N TRP A 295 -2.91 -17.63 -6.39
CA TRP A 295 -3.63 -18.28 -7.49
C TRP A 295 -5.00 -18.81 -7.05
N ILE A 296 -5.07 -19.51 -5.91
CA ILE A 296 -6.36 -19.99 -5.37
C ILE A 296 -7.32 -18.83 -5.12
N CYS A 297 -6.87 -17.77 -4.42
CA CYS A 297 -7.70 -16.59 -4.15
C CYS A 297 -8.10 -15.85 -5.42
N TRP A 298 -7.23 -15.80 -6.43
CA TRP A 298 -7.55 -15.23 -7.74
C TRP A 298 -8.63 -16.05 -8.45
N THR A 299 -8.49 -17.38 -8.49
CA THR A 299 -9.48 -18.27 -9.09
C THR A 299 -10.82 -18.18 -8.39
N LEU A 300 -10.85 -18.15 -7.04
CA LEU A 300 -12.10 -17.95 -6.28
C LEU A 300 -12.79 -16.63 -6.65
N SER A 301 -12.02 -15.54 -6.76
CA SER A 301 -12.54 -14.22 -7.16
C SER A 301 -13.07 -14.24 -8.61
N ALA A 302 -12.29 -14.79 -9.55
CA ALA A 302 -12.65 -14.86 -10.96
C ALA A 302 -13.88 -15.74 -11.22
N VAL A 303 -13.94 -16.92 -10.59
CA VAL A 303 -15.10 -17.83 -10.65
C VAL A 303 -16.32 -17.15 -10.03
N GLY A 304 -16.16 -16.47 -8.88
CA GLY A 304 -17.26 -15.71 -8.27
C GLY A 304 -17.84 -14.66 -9.22
N ILE A 305 -16.98 -13.84 -9.85
CA ILE A 305 -17.40 -12.81 -10.81
C ILE A 305 -18.08 -13.42 -12.04
N PHE A 306 -17.55 -14.51 -12.57
CA PHE A 306 -18.17 -15.21 -13.69
C PHE A 306 -19.55 -15.78 -13.32
N CYS A 307 -19.68 -16.36 -12.13
CA CYS A 307 -20.94 -16.86 -11.60
C CYS A 307 -22.00 -15.76 -11.39
N ILE A 308 -21.59 -14.52 -11.05
CA ILE A 308 -22.49 -13.35 -11.00
C ILE A 308 -23.13 -13.12 -12.36
N LEU A 309 -22.32 -13.12 -13.42
CA LEU A 309 -22.80 -12.90 -14.79
C LEU A 309 -23.72 -14.04 -15.23
N LEU A 310 -23.35 -15.31 -14.99
CA LEU A 310 -24.17 -16.49 -15.32
C LEU A 310 -25.51 -16.54 -14.58
N ALA A 311 -25.61 -15.97 -13.40
CA ALA A 311 -26.87 -15.90 -12.66
C ALA A 311 -27.89 -14.92 -13.28
N HIS A 312 -27.43 -14.05 -14.19
CA HIS A 312 -28.18 -12.93 -14.76
C HIS A 312 -28.74 -11.99 -13.70
N ASP A 313 -28.01 -11.85 -12.58
CA ASP A 313 -28.43 -11.02 -11.44
C ASP A 313 -27.87 -9.59 -11.50
N HIS A 314 -26.81 -9.36 -12.29
CA HIS A 314 -26.26 -8.04 -12.56
C HIS A 314 -25.95 -7.88 -14.04
N TYR A 315 -26.07 -6.66 -14.57
CA TYR A 315 -25.62 -6.39 -15.93
C TYR A 315 -24.10 -6.50 -16.02
N THR A 316 -23.60 -6.88 -17.19
CA THR A 316 -22.17 -6.96 -17.47
C THR A 316 -21.49 -5.62 -17.25
N VAL A 317 -22.16 -4.52 -17.60
CA VAL A 317 -21.65 -3.17 -17.36
C VAL A 317 -21.45 -2.88 -15.86
N ASP A 318 -22.30 -3.42 -14.98
CA ASP A 318 -22.18 -3.22 -13.53
C ASP A 318 -20.92 -3.88 -12.98
N VAL A 319 -20.64 -5.09 -13.47
CA VAL A 319 -19.46 -5.87 -13.11
C VAL A 319 -18.19 -5.18 -13.60
N VAL A 320 -18.19 -4.71 -14.86
CA VAL A 320 -17.07 -3.98 -15.44
C VAL A 320 -16.83 -2.69 -14.67
N VAL A 321 -17.84 -1.83 -14.49
CA VAL A 321 -17.70 -0.57 -13.77
C VAL A 321 -17.23 -0.78 -12.33
N ALA A 322 -17.78 -1.78 -11.63
CA ALA A 322 -17.35 -2.15 -10.28
C ALA A 322 -15.87 -2.59 -10.25
N TYR A 323 -15.44 -3.46 -11.16
CA TYR A 323 -14.04 -3.87 -11.28
C TYR A 323 -13.12 -2.66 -11.53
N PHE A 324 -13.52 -1.78 -12.44
CA PHE A 324 -12.73 -0.59 -12.77
C PHE A 324 -12.58 0.32 -11.57
N ILE A 325 -13.67 0.76 -10.94
CA ILE A 325 -13.62 1.71 -9.82
C ILE A 325 -12.86 1.12 -8.63
N THR A 326 -13.11 -0.15 -8.29
CA THR A 326 -12.42 -0.85 -7.18
C THR A 326 -10.90 -0.89 -7.38
N THR A 327 -10.45 -1.34 -8.56
CA THR A 327 -9.02 -1.46 -8.84
C THR A 327 -8.33 -0.09 -8.84
N ARG A 328 -8.93 0.94 -9.45
CA ARG A 328 -8.31 2.28 -9.50
C ARG A 328 -8.23 2.91 -8.12
N LEU A 329 -9.31 2.84 -7.34
CA LEU A 329 -9.30 3.39 -5.98
C LEU A 329 -8.27 2.66 -5.10
N PHE A 330 -8.16 1.33 -5.22
CA PHE A 330 -7.16 0.54 -4.50
C PHE A 330 -5.74 1.02 -4.80
N TRP A 331 -5.39 1.15 -6.08
CA TRP A 331 -4.04 1.56 -6.48
C TRP A 331 -3.74 3.02 -6.15
N TRP A 332 -4.69 3.93 -6.35
CA TRP A 332 -4.53 5.33 -5.94
C TRP A 332 -4.30 5.44 -4.44
N TYR A 333 -5.11 4.76 -3.64
CA TYR A 333 -4.97 4.77 -2.19
C TYR A 333 -3.59 4.24 -1.75
N HIS A 334 -3.15 3.09 -2.28
CA HIS A 334 -1.87 2.51 -1.89
C HIS A 334 -0.67 3.31 -2.42
N THR A 335 -0.79 3.96 -3.58
CA THR A 335 0.24 4.85 -4.11
C THR A 335 0.44 6.06 -3.19
N LEU A 336 -0.65 6.71 -2.79
CA LEU A 336 -0.60 7.82 -1.81
C LEU A 336 -0.09 7.36 -0.44
N ALA A 337 -0.50 6.16 0.00
CA ALA A 337 -0.11 5.64 1.31
C ALA A 337 1.37 5.21 1.38
N ASN A 338 1.97 4.83 0.25
CA ASN A 338 3.34 4.34 0.18
C ASN A 338 4.36 5.46 -0.06
N GLN A 339 3.96 6.55 -0.71
CA GLN A 339 4.85 7.67 -1.02
C GLN A 339 4.66 8.82 -0.03
N GLN A 340 5.72 9.18 0.70
CA GLN A 340 5.64 10.19 1.77
C GLN A 340 5.35 11.59 1.21
N SER A 341 5.96 11.95 0.07
CA SER A 341 5.76 13.25 -0.59
C SER A 341 4.32 13.49 -1.05
N LEU A 342 3.53 12.43 -1.25
CA LEU A 342 2.13 12.52 -1.66
C LEU A 342 1.14 12.57 -0.48
N LYS A 343 1.62 12.46 0.77
CA LYS A 343 0.79 12.62 1.97
C LYS A 343 0.67 14.08 2.40
N GLU A 344 1.68 14.88 2.08
CA GLU A 344 1.71 16.30 2.38
C GLU A 344 0.87 17.10 1.37
N THR A 345 0.17 18.12 1.87
CA THR A 345 -0.61 19.04 1.02
C THR A 345 0.35 20.00 0.33
N SER A 346 1.01 19.55 -0.73
CA SER A 346 1.83 20.39 -1.60
C SER A 346 1.03 20.83 -2.84
N GLN A 347 1.30 22.04 -3.35
CA GLN A 347 0.70 22.52 -4.61
C GLN A 347 1.06 21.64 -5.82
N SER A 348 2.12 20.82 -5.72
CA SER A 348 2.52 19.85 -6.74
C SER A 348 1.71 18.55 -6.75
N ASN A 349 0.85 18.31 -5.75
CA ASN A 349 0.05 17.08 -5.66
C ASN A 349 -1.42 17.31 -6.05
N PRO A 350 -1.85 17.00 -7.29
CA PRO A 350 -3.24 17.15 -7.70
C PRO A 350 -4.21 16.22 -6.95
N PHE A 351 -3.74 15.12 -6.35
CA PHE A 351 -4.58 14.24 -5.54
C PHE A 351 -5.07 14.90 -4.25
N SER A 352 -4.43 15.99 -3.81
CA SER A 352 -4.90 16.79 -2.67
C SER A 352 -6.29 17.41 -2.88
N ARG A 353 -6.75 17.51 -4.14
CA ARG A 353 -8.05 18.07 -4.52
C ARG A 353 -9.20 17.07 -4.42
N VAL A 354 -8.91 15.79 -4.22
CA VAL A 354 -9.95 14.76 -4.14
C VAL A 354 -10.71 14.90 -2.81
N TRP A 355 -12.05 14.79 -2.84
CA TRP A 355 -12.89 15.07 -1.67
C TRP A 355 -12.55 14.22 -0.43
N TRP A 356 -12.10 12.98 -0.63
CA TRP A 356 -11.75 12.05 0.44
C TRP A 356 -10.30 12.20 0.93
N TYR A 357 -9.50 13.09 0.34
CA TYR A 357 -8.09 13.26 0.67
C TYR A 357 -7.87 13.68 2.13
N ARG A 358 -8.74 14.54 2.69
CA ARG A 358 -8.65 14.94 4.11
C ARG A 358 -8.85 13.77 5.07
N LEU A 359 -9.79 12.88 4.76
CA LEU A 359 -10.00 11.66 5.53
C LEU A 359 -8.80 10.72 5.40
N PHE A 360 -8.25 10.59 4.19
CA PHE A 360 -7.02 9.84 3.96
C PHE A 360 -5.85 10.35 4.82
N GLN A 361 -5.61 11.66 4.87
CA GLN A 361 -4.57 12.26 5.70
C GLN A 361 -4.76 11.92 7.18
N TYR A 362 -6.00 12.04 7.70
CA TYR A 362 -6.31 11.68 9.09
C TYR A 362 -5.99 10.22 9.43
N PHE A 363 -6.28 9.29 8.51
CA PHE A 363 -5.98 7.88 8.70
C PHE A 363 -4.49 7.56 8.57
N GLU A 364 -3.76 8.21 7.67
CA GLU A 364 -2.36 7.88 7.34
C GLU A 364 -1.29 8.76 8.02
N GLU A 365 -1.68 9.79 8.79
CA GLU A 365 -0.81 10.71 9.54
C GLU A 365 0.31 10.02 10.33
N ASN A 366 0.01 8.88 10.97
CA ASN A 366 0.94 8.18 11.87
C ASN A 366 1.80 7.11 11.17
N VAL A 367 1.79 7.04 9.84
CA VAL A 367 2.50 5.99 9.09
C VAL A 367 3.46 6.61 8.09
N ASN A 368 4.74 6.43 8.37
CA ASN A 368 5.83 6.90 7.51
C ASN A 368 6.27 5.75 6.60
N GLY A 369 5.92 5.82 5.31
CA GLY A 369 6.32 4.85 4.28
C GLY A 369 5.53 3.54 4.19
N ILE A 370 6.14 2.56 3.51
CA ILE A 370 5.55 1.25 3.17
C ILE A 370 5.42 0.38 4.43
N VAL A 371 4.24 -0.21 4.63
CA VAL A 371 3.98 -1.11 5.76
C VAL A 371 4.65 -2.48 5.48
N PRO A 372 5.60 -2.94 6.30
CA PRO A 372 6.27 -4.20 6.07
C PRO A 372 5.35 -5.40 6.33
N ARG A 373 5.48 -6.43 5.49
CA ARG A 373 4.66 -7.66 5.48
C ARG A 373 5.10 -8.64 6.58
N ASN A 374 5.08 -8.19 7.83
CA ASN A 374 5.47 -8.97 8.99
C ASN A 374 4.25 -9.65 9.63
N TYR A 375 4.35 -10.97 9.80
CA TYR A 375 3.32 -11.77 10.48
C TYR A 375 3.69 -11.96 11.95
N GLN A 376 2.70 -11.83 12.81
CA GLN A 376 2.81 -12.15 14.22
C GLN A 376 1.62 -13.04 14.58
N LEU A 377 1.87 -14.18 15.23
CA LEU A 377 0.78 -15.01 15.74
C LEU A 377 -0.08 -14.18 16.72
N PRO A 378 -1.41 -14.14 16.55
CA PRO A 378 -2.29 -13.28 17.35
C PRO A 378 -2.32 -13.65 18.84
N LEU A 379 -1.83 -14.84 19.20
CA LEU A 379 -1.50 -15.21 20.56
C LEU A 379 -0.15 -15.95 20.56
N SER A 380 0.85 -15.38 21.20
CA SER A 380 1.76 -16.24 21.93
C SER A 380 0.90 -16.95 22.99
N TRP A 381 0.60 -18.23 22.75
CA TRP A 381 0.50 -19.13 23.87
C TRP A 381 1.80 -18.95 24.67
N ARG A 382 1.73 -18.20 25.78
CA ARG A 382 2.71 -18.28 26.86
C ARG A 382 2.62 -19.68 27.46
N LEU A 383 3.01 -20.71 26.70
CA LEU A 383 3.41 -22.01 27.22
C LEU A 383 4.87 -21.91 27.68
N SER A 384 5.15 -20.96 28.56
CA SER A 384 6.46 -20.85 29.22
C SER A 384 6.33 -20.10 30.54
N HIS A 385 5.51 -20.66 31.43
CA HIS A 385 5.74 -20.53 32.88
C HIS A 385 5.45 -21.84 33.62
N TRP A 386 5.51 -22.98 32.92
CA TRP A 386 5.45 -24.31 33.50
C TRP A 386 6.55 -25.20 32.92
N ASN A 387 7.80 -24.89 33.25
CA ASN A 387 8.80 -25.92 33.47
C ASN A 387 9.92 -25.36 34.35
N ARG A 388 9.79 -25.72 35.64
CA ARG A 388 10.81 -25.99 36.65
C ARG A 388 12.17 -25.31 36.49
N ASN A 389 12.51 -24.56 37.54
CA ASN A 389 13.85 -24.44 38.10
C ASN A 389 14.81 -25.55 37.63
N VAL A 390 15.81 -25.18 36.84
CA VAL A 390 17.09 -25.88 36.82
C VAL A 390 18.17 -24.81 36.97
N GLN A 391 18.58 -24.60 38.23
CA GLN A 391 19.85 -23.94 38.53
C GLN A 391 20.97 -24.87 38.07
N TYR A 392 21.81 -24.41 37.15
CA TYR A 392 23.10 -25.05 36.92
C TYR A 392 24.11 -24.43 37.89
N SER A 393 24.46 -25.18 38.94
CA SER A 393 25.66 -24.94 39.73
C SER A 393 26.87 -25.32 38.88
N LYS A 394 27.83 -24.40 38.73
CA LYS A 394 29.16 -24.76 38.20
C LYS A 394 29.89 -25.53 39.29
N LEU A 395 30.18 -26.80 39.01
CA LEU A 395 31.20 -27.57 39.71
C LEU A 395 32.56 -26.95 39.41
N GLU A 396 33.20 -26.41 40.44
CA GLU A 396 34.65 -26.18 40.45
C GLU A 396 35.33 -27.56 40.45
N VAL A 397 36.20 -27.78 39.48
CA VAL A 397 37.13 -28.91 39.47
C VAL A 397 38.48 -28.35 39.91
N HIS A 398 39.03 -29.00 40.95
CA HIS A 398 40.28 -28.73 41.65
C HIS A 398 41.51 -28.52 40.76
#